data_AF-X1KKH8-F1
#
_entry.id   AF-X1KKH8-F1
#
_cell.length_a   1.000
_cell.length_b   1.000
_cell.length_c   1.000
_cell.angle_alpha   90.00
_cell.angle_beta   90.00
_cell.angle_gamma   90.00
#
_symmetry.space_group_name_H-M   'P 1'
#
loop_
_entity.id
_entity.type
_entity.pdbx_description
1 polymer ?
#
loop_
_entity_poly.entity_id
_entity_poly.type
_entity_poly.pdbx_seq_one_letter_code
_entity_poly.pdbx_strand_id
1 'polypeptide(L)'
;IEALIAGRYLVMVNPTVLPEMIPYVEFGSALLAKDKDELTSALSMIIEDGGVRERLLSSRRRFYDYYLASLTGESVESVAELCEGMVKEKVGG
;
A
#
# COMPACT_ATOMS: atom_id res chain seq x y z
N ILE A 1 -0.11 -1.65 -2.13
CA ILE A 1 -1.01 -0.89 -1.23
C ILE A 1 -2.09 -1.80 -0.63
N GLU A 2 -2.87 -2.52 -1.44
CA GLU A 2 -3.92 -3.45 -0.95
C GLU A 2 -3.41 -4.45 0.08
N ALA A 3 -2.23 -5.04 -0.14
CA ALA A 3 -1.61 -5.94 0.85
C ALA A 3 -1.43 -5.27 2.22
N LEU A 4 -1.04 -3.98 2.24
CA LEU A 4 -0.98 -3.21 3.48
C LEU A 4 -2.38 -3.09 4.06
N ILE A 5 -3.38 -2.62 3.29
CA ILE A 5 -4.80 -2.49 3.71
C ILE A 5 -5.32 -3.79 4.34
N ALA A 6 -5.01 -4.93 3.74
CA ALA A 6 -5.37 -6.27 4.22
C ALA A 6 -4.56 -6.73 5.46
N GLY A 7 -3.79 -5.83 6.08
CA GLY A 7 -3.04 -6.09 7.30
C GLY A 7 -1.77 -6.92 7.11
N ARG A 8 -1.29 -7.13 5.88
CA ARG A 8 -0.11 -7.96 5.60
C ARG A 8 1.19 -7.18 5.75
N TYR A 9 2.26 -7.90 6.07
CA TYR A 9 3.63 -7.39 5.98
C TYR A 9 4.10 -7.42 4.53
N LEU A 10 4.96 -6.47 4.15
CA LEU A 10 5.40 -6.30 2.78
C LEU A 10 6.92 -6.39 2.69
N VAL A 11 7.40 -7.20 1.76
CA VAL A 11 8.79 -7.20 1.31
C VAL A 11 8.79 -6.85 -0.17
N MET A 12 9.56 -5.83 -0.53
CA MET A 12 9.68 -5.36 -1.90
C MET A 12 11.00 -5.83 -2.48
N VAL A 13 10.93 -6.54 -3.60
CA VAL A 13 12.11 -7.00 -4.33
C VAL A 13 12.50 -5.92 -5.34
N ASN A 14 13.61 -5.24 -5.09
CA ASN A 14 14.15 -4.17 -5.93
C ASN A 14 15.61 -4.50 -6.32
N PRO A 15 15.81 -5.30 -7.37
CA PRO A 15 17.14 -5.78 -7.76
C PRO A 15 18.02 -4.69 -8.36
N THR A 16 17.45 -3.57 -8.81
CA THR A 16 18.17 -2.46 -9.44
C THR A 16 18.54 -1.35 -8.45
N VAL A 17 18.07 -1.42 -7.20
CA VAL A 17 18.28 -0.43 -6.13
C VAL A 17 17.96 1.00 -6.60
N LEU A 18 16.98 1.13 -7.50
CA LEU A 18 16.54 2.44 -7.92
C LEU A 18 15.79 3.10 -6.77
N PRO A 19 15.98 4.43 -6.54
CA PRO A 19 15.18 5.16 -5.58
C PRO A 19 13.73 5.13 -6.06
N GLU A 20 12.96 4.22 -5.49
CA GLU A 20 11.54 4.13 -5.73
C GLU A 20 10.86 5.11 -4.78
N MET A 21 10.33 6.22 -5.33
CA MET A 21 9.44 7.14 -4.61
C MET A 21 8.08 6.48 -4.40
N ILE A 22 8.11 5.38 -3.65
CA ILE A 22 6.96 4.58 -3.31
C ILE A 22 6.58 4.93 -1.88
N PRO A 23 5.41 5.57 -1.67
CA PRO A 23 5.00 6.07 -0.37
C PRO A 23 5.11 5.09 0.79
N TYR A 24 4.74 3.82 0.59
CA TYR A 24 4.82 2.84 1.67
C TYR A 24 6.24 2.40 2.01
N VAL A 25 7.20 2.54 1.08
CA VAL A 25 8.63 2.32 1.34
C VAL A 25 9.20 3.51 2.12
N GLU A 26 8.87 4.74 1.71
CA GLU A 26 9.29 5.97 2.38
C GLU A 26 8.83 6.03 3.84
N PHE A 27 7.62 5.56 4.10
CA PHE A 27 7.07 5.49 5.46
C PHE A 27 7.61 4.31 6.29
N GLY A 28 8.45 3.46 5.69
CA GLY A 28 9.03 2.28 6.33
C GLY A 28 8.02 1.16 6.60
N SER A 29 6.97 1.07 5.77
CA SER A 29 5.92 0.03 5.86
C SER A 29 6.28 -1.25 5.09
N ALA A 30 7.43 -1.27 4.42
CA ALA A 30 7.95 -2.40 3.67
C ALA A 30 9.44 -2.60 3.96
N LEU A 31 9.88 -3.85 3.98
CA LEU A 31 11.31 -4.20 3.92
C LEU A 31 11.75 -4.29 2.46
N LEU A 32 13.01 -3.98 2.19
CA LEU A 32 13.60 -4.05 0.86
C LEU A 32 14.52 -5.26 0.75
N ALA A 33 14.53 -5.88 -0.42
CA ALA A 33 15.45 -6.94 -0.77
C ALA A 33 15.92 -6.77 -2.21
N LYS A 34 17.23 -6.76 -2.45
CA LYS A 34 17.79 -6.69 -3.82
C LYS A 34 17.98 -8.06 -4.45
N ASP A 35 18.16 -9.08 -3.61
CA ASP A 35 18.50 -10.43 -4.05
C ASP A 35 17.83 -11.49 -3.15
N LYS A 36 18.11 -12.74 -3.46
CA LYS A 36 17.53 -13.90 -2.77
C LYS A 36 17.91 -13.94 -1.29
N ASP A 37 19.15 -13.57 -0.95
CA ASP A 37 19.65 -13.70 0.41
C ASP A 37 19.04 -12.60 1.29
N GLU A 38 18.96 -11.37 0.77
CA GLU A 38 18.23 -10.28 1.42
C GLU A 38 16.74 -10.57 1.55
N LEU A 39 16.11 -11.19 0.55
CA LEU A 39 14.69 -11.58 0.63
C LEU A 39 14.49 -12.62 1.73
N THR A 40 15.36 -13.62 1.81
CA THR A 40 15.30 -14.66 2.86
C THR A 40 15.47 -14.03 4.23
N SER A 41 16.46 -13.14 4.39
CA SER A 41 16.69 -12.39 5.63
C SER A 41 15.47 -11.54 6.02
N ALA A 42 14.88 -10.81 5.08
CA ALA A 42 13.69 -9.99 5.32
C ALA A 42 12.49 -10.81 5.77
N LEU A 43 12.28 -11.99 5.16
CA LEU A 43 11.22 -12.91 5.56
C LEU A 43 11.46 -13.48 6.96
N SER A 44 12.68 -13.92 7.27
CA SER A 44 13.06 -14.38 8.61
C SER A 44 12.85 -13.29 9.67
N MET A 45 13.27 -12.05 9.40
CA MET A 45 13.03 -10.91 10.28
C MET A 45 11.53 -10.71 10.58
N ILE A 46 10.67 -10.81 9.57
CA ILE A 46 9.21 -10.68 9.78
C ILE A 46 8.66 -11.83 10.63
N ILE A 47 9.15 -13.05 10.44
CA ILE A 47 8.67 -14.25 11.15
C ILE A 47 9.18 -14.29 12.60
N GLU A 48 10.43 -13.93 12.83
CA GLU A 48 11.13 -14.21 14.08
C GLU A 48 11.26 -12.96 14.97
N ASP A 49 11.43 -11.77 14.40
CA ASP A 49 11.67 -10.53 15.15
C ASP A 49 10.36 -9.74 15.42
N GLY A 50 9.93 -9.78 16.69
CA GLY A 50 8.77 -9.03 17.16
C GLY A 50 8.91 -7.51 17.04
N GLY A 51 10.11 -6.97 17.23
CA GLY A 51 10.39 -5.54 17.10
C GLY A 51 10.32 -5.07 15.65
N VAL A 52 10.76 -5.90 14.69
CA VAL A 52 10.53 -5.64 13.26
C VAL A 52 9.04 -5.57 12.95
N ARG A 53 8.24 -6.52 13.46
CA ARG A 53 6.79 -6.51 13.25
C ARG A 53 6.13 -5.26 13.83
N GLU A 54 6.47 -4.86 15.04
CA GLU A 54 5.92 -3.66 15.68
C GLU A 54 6.28 -2.38 14.90
N ARG A 55 7.53 -2.26 14.44
CA ARG A 55 7.95 -1.14 13.57
C ARG A 55 7.17 -1.11 12.26
N LEU A 56 7.01 -2.25 11.58
CA LEU A 56 6.22 -2.31 10.34
C LEU A 56 4.74 -1.94 10.58
N LEU A 57 4.15 -2.39 11.69
CA LEU A 57 2.78 -2.03 12.06
C LEU A 57 2.60 -0.53 12.33
N SER A 58 3.52 0.07 13.09
CA SER A 58 3.50 1.51 13.38
C SER A 58 3.71 2.35 12.12
N SER A 59 4.65 1.97 11.27
CA SER A 59 4.88 2.58 9.96
C SER A 59 3.66 2.49 9.05
N ARG A 60 3.01 1.32 8.99
CA ARG A 60 1.78 1.12 8.22
C ARG A 60 0.66 2.05 8.68
N ARG A 61 0.52 2.23 10.00
CA ARG A 61 -0.48 3.15 10.55
C ARG A 61 -0.22 4.59 10.08
N ARG A 62 1.04 5.05 10.16
CA ARG A 62 1.42 6.38 9.64
C ARG A 62 1.15 6.51 8.14
N PHE A 63 1.43 5.47 7.36
CA PHE A 63 1.14 5.44 5.93
C PHE A 63 -0.37 5.58 5.67
N TYR A 64 -1.23 4.89 6.43
CA TYR A 64 -2.68 5.06 6.28
C TYR A 64 -3.13 6.47 6.63
N ASP A 65 -2.69 6.99 7.78
CA ASP A 65 -3.10 8.29 8.28
C ASP A 65 -2.74 9.40 7.28
N TYR A 66 -1.61 9.26 6.58
CA TYR A 66 -1.15 10.26 5.62
C TYR A 66 -1.68 10.06 4.19
N TYR A 67 -1.68 8.82 3.67
CA TYR A 67 -1.97 8.54 2.26
C TYR A 67 -3.38 8.02 1.99
N LEU A 68 -4.00 7.33 2.96
CA LEU A 68 -5.26 6.62 2.73
C LEU A 68 -6.43 7.15 3.55
N ALA A 69 -6.20 8.10 4.47
CA ALA A 69 -7.23 8.63 5.37
C ALA A 69 -8.44 9.25 4.64
N SER A 70 -8.26 9.71 3.40
CA SER A 70 -9.32 10.29 2.57
C SER A 70 -10.10 9.27 1.73
N LEU A 71 -9.72 7.99 1.74
CA LEU A 71 -10.41 6.96 0.96
C LEU A 71 -11.67 6.50 1.70
N THR A 72 -12.84 6.73 1.09
CA THR A 72 -14.15 6.38 1.67
C THR A 72 -14.58 4.95 1.38
N GLY A 73 -13.98 4.31 0.36
CA GLY A 73 -14.39 2.99 -0.12
C GLY A 73 -15.61 3.00 -1.05
N GLU A 74 -16.15 4.18 -1.38
CA GLU A 74 -17.37 4.37 -2.19
C GLU A 74 -17.05 4.73 -3.65
N SER A 75 -15.88 4.31 -4.13
CA SER A 75 -15.41 4.70 -5.47
C SER A 75 -16.28 4.11 -6.58
N VAL A 76 -16.82 2.91 -6.37
CA VAL A 76 -17.69 2.23 -7.34
C VAL A 76 -19.00 2.99 -7.48
N GLU A 77 -19.63 3.32 -6.35
CA GLU A 77 -20.88 4.09 -6.28
C GLU A 77 -20.68 5.48 -6.91
N SER A 78 -19.62 6.19 -6.52
CA SER A 78 -19.30 7.52 -7.05
C SER A 78 -19.12 7.52 -8.58
N VAL A 79 -18.45 6.50 -9.13
CA VAL A 79 -18.24 6.38 -10.58
C VAL A 79 -19.55 5.99 -11.28
N ALA A 80 -20.36 5.13 -10.68
CA ALA A 80 -21.66 4.76 -11.23
C ALA A 80 -22.59 5.99 -11.33
N GLU A 81 -22.65 6.80 -10.27
CA GLU A 81 -23.45 8.04 -10.24
C GLU A 81 -22.99 9.04 -11.32
N LEU A 82 -21.68 9.21 -11.51
CA LEU A 82 -21.12 10.06 -12.57
C LEU A 82 -21.54 9.56 -13.96
N CYS A 83 -21.45 8.25 -14.21
CA CYS A 83 -21.87 7.64 -15.47
C CYS A 83 -23.36 7.87 -15.73
N GLU A 84 -24.22 7.67 -14.73
CA GLU A 84 -25.65 7.90 -14.84
C GLU A 84 -25.99 9.36 -15.13
N GLY A 85 -25.28 10.30 -14.50
CA GLY A 85 -25.41 11.73 -14.77
C GLY A 85 -25.11 12.07 -16.23
N MET A 86 -24.00 11.55 -16.77
CA MET A 86 -23.60 11.78 -18.16
C MET A 86 -24.59 11.22 -19.18
N VAL A 87 -25.23 10.08 -18.88
CA VAL A 87 -26.27 9.51 -19.75
C VAL A 87 -27.53 10.37 -19.72
N LYS A 88 -27.97 10.81 -18.53
CA LYS A 88 -29.15 11.68 -18.37
C LYS A 88 -29.00 13.00 -19.12
N GLU A 89 -27.82 13.63 -19.06
CA GLU A 89 -27.52 14.87 -19.80
C GLU A 89 -27.56 14.68 -21.33
N LYS A 90 -27.14 13.51 -21.83
CA LYS A 90 -27.15 13.21 -23.28
C LYS A 90 -28.52 12.86 -23.85
N VAL A 91 -29.43 12.34 -23.02
CA VAL A 91 -30.76 11.85 -23.46
C VAL A 91 -31.87 12.87 -23.18
N GLY A 92 -31.67 13.75 -22.20
CA GLY A 92 -32.64 14.79 -21.82
C GLY A 92 -32.41 16.17 -22.44
N GLY A 93 -31.41 16.32 -23.33
CA GLY A 93 -31.07 17.55 -24.05
C GLY A 93 -31.44 17.51 -25.54
#